data_AF-A0A354BF96-F1
#
_entry.id   AF-A0A354BF96-F1
#
_cell.length_a   1.000
_cell.length_b   1.000
_cell.length_c   1.000
_cell.angle_alpha   90.00
_cell.angle_beta   90.00
_cell.angle_gamma   90.00
#
_symmetry.space_group_name_H-M   'P 1'
#
loop_
_entity.id
_entity.type
_entity.pdbx_description
1 polymer ?
#
loop_
_entity_poly.entity_id
_entity_poly.type
_entity_poly.pdbx_seq_one_letter_code
_entity_poly.pdbx_strand_id
1 'polypeptide(L)'
;MIKVITAAQMQELERRTMGEGRIPSTTLMERAGSGVAACIEQWVGTVSGKTITVVCGKGNNGGDGFVAARLLRRRRANVRVLTMASLSELSRDAAVMYRQFVKVAGKSSVIPYRSKDTARALLQESHLLVDALLGTGLSSAVTGRYGEVIESMNEVNRPVVAIDVPSGLHADTGTAFGQAVRASLTVTFGLPKTGLYQNQGIDLSGNINLVDIGIPPSYVDAIQSHVTVITPQWVQGCLPRRERSGHKGTYGHAGIIAGSVGKTGAAALAAQAALRIGAGLVTVATPSSVNDILEAKLLEVMTLPMPETKARTLSRAALDRLLAFMATRDAVAIGPGLSTHHETVELVQALTARLDRPAVLDADALNALTGRTAILASCKTPPIITPHPGEMARLEAEATSQTVNRDRIGTATRFARERGLFVI
;
A
#
# COMPACT_ATOMS: atom_id res chain seq x y z
N MET A 1 -5.01 7.00 11.14
CA MET A 1 -4.51 7.05 9.75
C MET A 1 -3.30 7.95 9.71
N ILE A 2 -2.32 7.65 8.86
CA ILE A 2 -1.16 8.52 8.62
C ILE A 2 -1.30 9.09 7.20
N LYS A 3 -1.15 10.41 7.05
CA LYS A 3 -1.16 11.07 5.72
C LYS A 3 0.01 10.55 4.89
N VAL A 4 -0.27 10.23 3.63
CA VAL A 4 0.73 9.89 2.61
C VAL A 4 0.82 11.06 1.65
N ILE A 5 2.03 11.46 1.29
CA ILE A 5 2.24 12.70 0.55
C ILE A 5 3.09 12.49 -0.69
N THR A 6 3.04 13.44 -1.61
CA THR A 6 3.97 13.49 -2.74
C THR A 6 5.32 14.08 -2.33
N ALA A 7 6.34 13.87 -3.16
CA ALA A 7 7.65 14.50 -3.06
C ALA A 7 7.53 16.03 -2.99
N ALA A 8 6.68 16.63 -3.83
CA ALA A 8 6.45 18.07 -3.85
C ALA A 8 5.82 18.57 -2.53
N GLN A 9 4.86 17.83 -1.97
CA GLN A 9 4.26 18.15 -0.67
C GLN A 9 5.28 18.03 0.46
N MET A 10 6.16 17.04 0.42
CA MET A 10 7.23 16.87 1.41
C MET A 10 8.23 18.04 1.34
N GLN A 11 8.65 18.42 0.12
CA GLN A 11 9.51 19.58 -0.09
C GLN A 11 8.89 20.87 0.42
N GLU A 12 7.58 21.06 0.25
CA GLU A 12 6.88 22.21 0.80
C GLU A 12 6.88 22.20 2.34
N LEU A 13 6.63 21.04 2.97
CA LEU A 13 6.72 20.90 4.43
C LEU A 13 8.13 21.23 4.95
N GLU A 14 9.18 20.73 4.30
CA GLU A 14 10.56 21.05 4.66
C GLU A 14 10.87 22.54 4.48
N ARG A 15 10.45 23.13 3.36
CA ARG A 15 10.62 24.56 3.07
C ARG A 15 9.98 25.43 4.15
N ARG A 16 8.75 25.13 4.55
CA ARG A 16 8.06 25.84 5.64
C ARG A 16 8.72 25.61 6.99
N THR A 17 9.18 24.39 7.25
CA THR A 17 9.90 24.06 8.50
C THR A 17 11.20 24.85 8.62
N MET A 18 11.93 25.03 7.52
CA MET A 18 13.17 25.82 7.48
C MET A 18 12.91 27.33 7.54
N GLY A 19 11.95 27.83 6.77
CA GLY A 19 11.64 29.25 6.67
C GLY A 19 10.83 29.77 7.86
N GLU A 20 9.58 29.30 7.97
CA GLU A 20 8.63 29.73 9.01
C GLU A 20 9.00 29.16 10.38
N GLY A 21 9.36 27.86 10.43
CA GLY A 21 9.77 27.19 11.66
C GLY A 21 11.18 27.55 12.13
N ARG A 22 11.98 28.22 11.29
CA ARG A 22 13.39 28.60 11.56
C ARG A 22 14.28 27.43 12.00
N ILE A 23 13.99 26.21 11.54
CA ILE A 23 14.81 25.02 11.82
C ILE A 23 15.82 24.85 10.69
N PRO A 24 17.15 24.91 10.95
CA PRO A 24 18.14 24.75 9.89
C PRO A 24 18.03 23.40 9.16
N SER A 25 18.29 23.39 7.86
CA SER A 25 18.33 22.16 7.03
C SER A 25 19.27 21.09 7.60
N THR A 26 20.43 21.51 8.11
CA THR A 26 21.40 20.64 8.77
C THR A 26 20.87 20.01 10.05
N THR A 27 19.94 20.67 10.76
CA THR A 27 19.26 20.10 11.93
C THR A 27 18.25 19.03 11.52
N LEU A 28 17.49 19.25 10.45
CA LEU A 28 16.59 18.23 9.90
C LEU A 28 17.38 16.99 9.44
N MET A 29 18.49 17.20 8.73
CA MET A 29 19.41 16.15 8.28
C MET A 29 20.05 15.37 9.46
N GLU A 30 20.44 16.07 10.53
CA GLU A 30 20.96 15.42 11.75
C GLU A 30 19.90 14.53 12.40
N ARG A 31 18.64 14.98 12.46
CA ARG A 31 17.52 14.19 12.99
C ARG A 31 17.20 12.99 12.11
N ALA A 32 17.14 13.18 10.79
CA ALA A 32 16.90 12.14 9.81
C ALA A 32 17.96 11.03 9.92
N GLY A 33 19.25 11.36 9.79
CA GLY A 33 20.33 10.37 9.90
C GLY A 33 20.46 9.74 11.29
N SER A 34 20.12 10.46 12.37
CA SER A 34 20.01 9.87 13.71
C SER A 34 18.90 8.85 13.81
N GLY A 35 17.73 9.14 13.23
CA GLY A 35 16.62 8.20 13.14
C GLY A 35 16.99 6.96 12.34
N VAL A 36 17.68 7.11 11.19
CA VAL A 36 18.20 5.98 10.41
C VAL A 36 19.11 5.09 11.26
N ALA A 37 20.10 5.67 11.94
CA ALA A 37 21.01 4.90 12.78
C ALA A 37 20.27 4.19 13.93
N ALA A 38 19.25 4.81 14.53
CA ALA A 38 18.42 4.18 15.56
C ALA A 38 17.56 3.04 15.01
N CYS A 39 16.90 3.23 13.86
CA CYS A 39 16.12 2.19 13.20
C CYS A 39 16.98 0.99 12.80
N ILE A 40 18.20 1.22 12.31
CA ILE A 40 19.15 0.15 12.01
C ILE A 40 19.41 -0.71 13.26
N GLU A 41 19.73 -0.09 14.40
CA GLU A 41 19.97 -0.83 15.65
C GLU A 41 18.74 -1.55 16.17
N GLN A 42 17.57 -0.92 16.09
CA GLN A 42 16.32 -1.57 16.46
C GLN A 42 16.04 -2.80 15.59
N TRP A 43 16.40 -2.74 14.31
CA TRP A 43 16.14 -3.81 13.36
C TRP A 43 17.14 -4.97 13.45
N VAL A 44 18.46 -4.69 13.55
CA VAL A 44 19.51 -5.73 13.54
C VAL A 44 20.10 -6.04 14.92
N GLY A 45 19.63 -5.37 15.98
CA GLY A 45 20.24 -5.40 17.31
C GLY A 45 21.57 -4.64 17.36
N THR A 46 22.53 -5.14 18.15
CA THR A 46 23.84 -4.50 18.26
C THR A 46 24.54 -4.36 16.90
N VAL A 47 25.09 -3.17 16.64
CA VAL A 47 25.91 -2.85 15.46
C VAL A 47 27.41 -2.89 15.75
N SER A 48 27.80 -3.00 17.03
CA SER A 48 29.21 -3.05 17.43
C SER A 48 29.91 -4.23 16.74
N GLY A 49 31.03 -3.96 16.09
CA GLY A 49 31.81 -4.95 15.34
C GLY A 49 31.25 -5.33 13.97
N LYS A 50 29.99 -4.96 13.63
CA LYS A 50 29.43 -5.22 12.30
C LYS A 50 30.03 -4.27 11.27
N THR A 51 30.36 -4.80 10.10
CA THR A 51 30.76 -4.00 8.93
C THR A 51 29.53 -3.47 8.21
N ILE A 52 29.41 -2.14 8.12
CA ILE A 52 28.29 -1.46 7.47
C ILE A 52 28.85 -0.59 6.35
N THR A 53 28.37 -0.79 5.12
CA THR A 53 28.72 0.07 4.00
C THR A 53 27.56 0.97 3.66
N VAL A 54 27.77 2.28 3.78
CA VAL A 54 26.81 3.32 3.40
C VAL A 54 27.17 3.81 2.00
N VAL A 55 26.24 3.72 1.06
CA VAL A 55 26.45 4.17 -0.32
C VAL A 55 25.82 5.55 -0.47
N CYS A 56 26.65 6.59 -0.56
CA CYS A 56 26.21 7.98 -0.54
C CYS A 56 26.24 8.62 -1.93
N GLY A 57 25.13 9.26 -2.31
CA GLY A 57 25.07 10.17 -3.44
C GLY A 57 25.51 11.59 -3.08
N LYS A 58 25.36 12.51 -4.04
CA LYS A 58 25.80 13.91 -3.89
C LYS A 58 24.83 14.83 -3.12
N GLY A 59 23.55 14.47 -3.10
CA GLY A 59 22.48 15.31 -2.59
C GLY A 59 22.24 15.15 -1.09
N ASN A 60 21.10 15.67 -0.63
CA ASN A 60 20.73 15.63 0.80
C ASN A 60 20.58 14.20 1.33
N ASN A 61 20.08 13.25 0.53
CA ASN A 61 20.00 11.84 0.93
C ASN A 61 21.40 11.28 1.30
N GLY A 62 22.44 11.65 0.54
CA GLY A 62 23.82 11.30 0.87
C GLY A 62 24.30 11.97 2.16
N GLY A 63 23.83 13.18 2.43
CA GLY A 63 24.00 13.90 3.69
C GLY A 63 23.45 13.14 4.90
N ASP A 64 22.21 12.66 4.81
CA ASP A 64 21.59 11.78 5.83
C ASP A 64 22.40 10.49 6.02
N GLY A 65 22.90 9.93 4.92
CA GLY A 65 23.83 8.80 4.93
C GLY A 65 25.12 9.08 5.71
N PHE A 66 25.74 10.26 5.54
CA PHE A 66 26.94 10.64 6.30
C PHE A 66 26.65 10.82 7.80
N VAL A 67 25.48 11.35 8.16
CA VAL A 67 25.04 11.45 9.56
C VAL A 67 24.88 10.05 10.15
N ALA A 68 24.15 9.17 9.48
CA ALA A 68 23.93 7.78 9.93
C ALA A 68 25.27 7.04 10.07
N ALA A 69 26.15 7.14 9.07
CA ALA A 69 27.49 6.56 9.08
C ALA A 69 28.32 7.01 10.30
N ARG A 70 28.32 8.31 10.60
CA ARG A 70 29.04 8.89 11.73
C ARG A 70 28.52 8.36 13.06
N LEU A 71 27.20 8.24 13.20
CA LEU A 71 26.57 7.76 14.43
C LEU A 71 26.79 6.25 14.62
N LEU A 72 26.63 5.45 13.58
CA LEU A 72 26.94 4.01 13.63
C LEU A 72 28.42 3.77 13.97
N ARG A 73 29.34 4.61 13.47
CA ARG A 73 30.76 4.54 13.84
C ARG A 73 30.98 4.81 15.32
N ARG A 74 30.30 5.80 15.90
CA ARG A 74 30.35 6.08 17.35
C ARG A 74 29.83 4.91 18.18
N ARG A 75 28.90 4.13 17.63
CA ARG A 75 28.38 2.89 18.22
C ARG A 75 29.23 1.65 17.89
N ARG A 76 30.50 1.88 17.54
CA ARG A 76 31.55 0.86 17.31
C ARG A 76 31.29 -0.07 16.12
N ALA A 77 30.46 0.33 15.16
CA ALA A 77 30.39 -0.35 13.87
C ALA A 77 31.65 -0.07 13.02
N ASN A 78 32.01 -1.03 12.18
CA ASN A 78 33.05 -0.89 11.16
C ASN A 78 32.43 -0.25 9.91
N VAL A 79 32.31 1.08 9.93
CA VAL A 79 31.61 1.83 8.88
C VAL A 79 32.54 2.21 7.74
N ARG A 80 32.10 1.93 6.51
CA ARG A 80 32.71 2.39 5.27
C ARG A 80 31.69 3.20 4.49
N VAL A 81 32.12 4.27 3.82
CA VAL A 81 31.25 5.05 2.95
C VAL A 81 31.72 4.94 1.52
N LEU A 82 30.92 4.35 0.65
CA LEU A 82 31.12 4.36 -0.80
C LEU A 82 30.49 5.63 -1.36
N THR A 83 31.31 6.58 -1.82
CA THR A 83 30.82 7.87 -2.35
C THR A 83 30.77 7.87 -3.88
N MET A 84 29.64 8.31 -4.44
CA MET A 84 29.45 8.43 -5.88
C MET A 84 29.92 9.77 -6.47
N ALA A 85 30.29 10.70 -5.60
CA ALA A 85 30.68 12.07 -5.94
C ALA A 85 31.89 12.54 -5.11
N SER A 86 32.64 13.49 -5.66
CA SER A 86 33.72 14.19 -4.96
C SER A 86 33.18 15.24 -3.98
N LEU A 87 34.01 15.69 -3.04
CA LEU A 87 33.63 16.69 -2.04
C LEU A 87 33.12 18.01 -2.66
N SER A 88 33.66 18.42 -3.82
CA SER A 88 33.23 19.61 -4.55
C SER A 88 31.87 19.47 -5.23
N GLU A 89 31.40 18.24 -5.46
CA GLU A 89 30.11 17.95 -6.09
C GLU A 89 28.98 17.76 -5.07
N LEU A 90 29.31 17.63 -3.77
CA LEU A 90 28.32 17.48 -2.71
C LEU A 90 27.48 18.75 -2.54
N SER A 91 26.20 18.58 -2.21
CA SER A 91 25.38 19.69 -1.75
C SER A 91 26.01 20.35 -0.51
N ARG A 92 25.66 21.61 -0.25
CA ARG A 92 26.20 22.36 0.89
C ARG A 92 26.07 21.59 2.21
N ASP A 93 24.89 21.03 2.48
CA ASP A 93 24.61 20.32 3.72
C ASP A 93 25.27 18.94 3.75
N ALA A 94 25.26 18.21 2.63
CA ALA A 94 25.96 16.93 2.52
C ALA A 94 27.48 17.11 2.73
N ALA A 95 28.08 18.19 2.23
CA ALA A 95 29.49 18.51 2.44
C ALA A 95 29.81 18.80 3.91
N VAL A 96 28.89 19.43 4.66
CA VAL A 96 29.03 19.63 6.11
C VAL A 96 29.04 18.29 6.82
N MET A 97 28.07 17.41 6.53
CA MET A 97 27.97 16.10 7.19
C MET A 97 29.12 15.17 6.82
N TYR A 98 29.57 15.20 5.57
CA TYR A 98 30.79 14.53 5.13
C TYR A 98 32.00 14.91 5.99
N ARG A 99 32.25 16.22 6.20
CA ARG A 99 33.39 16.68 7.00
C ARG A 99 33.28 16.21 8.45
N GLN A 100 32.07 16.19 9.01
CA GLN A 100 31.85 15.67 10.36
C GLN A 100 32.09 14.16 10.45
N PHE A 101 31.66 13.39 9.45
CA PHE A 101 31.96 11.96 9.36
C PHE A 101 33.47 11.71 9.31
N VAL A 102 34.19 12.40 8.43
CA VAL A 102 35.65 12.25 8.27
C VAL A 102 36.40 12.57 9.56
N LYS A 103 35.96 13.58 10.34
CA LYS A 103 36.55 13.89 11.66
C LYS A 103 36.45 12.73 12.65
N VAL A 104 35.41 11.90 12.55
CA VAL A 104 35.15 10.78 13.48
C VAL A 104 35.73 9.47 12.97
N ALA A 105 35.59 9.19 11.67
CA ALA A 105 35.93 7.90 11.06
C ALA A 105 37.27 7.89 10.31
N GLY A 106 37.88 9.06 10.08
CA GLY A 106 39.05 9.22 9.23
C GLY A 106 38.72 9.20 7.74
N LYS A 107 39.57 9.85 6.93
CA LYS A 107 39.37 9.95 5.47
C LYS A 107 39.47 8.59 4.76
N SER A 108 40.22 7.64 5.32
CA SER A 108 40.34 6.26 4.80
C SER A 108 39.04 5.47 4.84
N SER A 109 38.07 5.88 5.66
CA SER A 109 36.73 5.27 5.71
C SER A 109 35.82 5.72 4.56
N VAL A 110 36.26 6.69 3.72
CA VAL A 110 35.55 7.13 2.52
C VAL A 110 36.24 6.55 1.29
N ILE A 111 35.50 5.76 0.53
CA ILE A 111 35.97 5.04 -0.65
C ILE A 111 35.24 5.64 -1.86
N PRO A 112 35.92 6.30 -2.80
CA PRO A 112 35.27 6.78 -4.02
C PRO A 112 34.91 5.62 -4.94
N TYR A 113 33.74 5.70 -5.58
CA TYR A 113 33.37 4.76 -6.63
C TYR A 113 34.37 4.80 -7.79
N ARG A 114 34.82 3.63 -8.24
CA ARG A 114 35.75 3.47 -9.37
C ARG A 114 35.16 2.63 -10.49
N SER A 115 34.61 1.47 -10.14
CA SER A 115 34.01 0.52 -11.08
C SER A 115 32.99 -0.37 -10.38
N LYS A 116 32.16 -1.07 -11.17
CA LYS A 116 31.20 -2.06 -10.68
C LYS A 116 31.87 -3.14 -9.83
N ASP A 117 32.99 -3.71 -10.31
CA ASP A 117 33.67 -4.82 -9.61
C ASP A 117 34.24 -4.42 -8.25
N THR A 118 34.87 -3.24 -8.17
CA THR A 118 35.43 -2.73 -6.91
C THR A 118 34.33 -2.39 -5.91
N ALA A 119 33.21 -1.83 -6.38
CA ALA A 119 32.04 -1.60 -5.54
C ALA A 119 31.45 -2.93 -5.06
N ARG A 120 31.26 -3.91 -5.94
CA ARG A 120 30.71 -5.23 -5.59
C ARG A 120 31.56 -5.94 -4.53
N ALA A 121 32.88 -5.99 -4.70
CA ALA A 121 33.79 -6.59 -3.73
C ALA A 121 33.65 -5.93 -2.34
N LEU A 122 33.60 -4.59 -2.30
CA LEU A 122 33.39 -3.84 -1.07
C LEU A 122 32.05 -4.20 -0.40
N LEU A 123 30.96 -4.23 -1.19
CA LEU A 123 29.62 -4.50 -0.69
C LEU A 123 29.50 -5.95 -0.16
N GLN A 124 30.14 -6.93 -0.80
CA GLN A 124 30.14 -8.34 -0.37
C GLN A 124 30.71 -8.56 1.04
N GLU A 125 31.73 -7.78 1.43
CA GLU A 125 32.35 -7.84 2.76
C GLU A 125 31.50 -7.21 3.88
N SER A 126 30.36 -6.62 3.53
CA SER A 126 29.50 -5.91 4.47
C SER A 126 28.48 -6.86 5.10
N HIS A 127 28.15 -6.65 6.37
CA HIS A 127 27.05 -7.34 7.02
C HIS A 127 25.71 -6.66 6.70
N LEU A 128 25.74 -5.34 6.45
CA LEU A 128 24.59 -4.49 6.17
C LEU A 128 24.98 -3.41 5.16
N LEU A 129 24.07 -3.12 4.23
CA LEU A 129 24.20 -2.00 3.30
C LEU A 129 23.19 -0.91 3.68
N VAL A 130 23.59 0.35 3.49
CA VAL A 130 22.68 1.50 3.62
C VAL A 130 22.67 2.25 2.30
N ASP A 131 21.51 2.32 1.67
CA ASP A 131 21.28 3.08 0.45
C ASP A 131 20.95 4.54 0.80
N ALA A 132 21.88 5.43 0.47
CA ALA A 132 21.78 6.88 0.62
C ALA A 132 22.10 7.58 -0.71
N LEU A 133 21.81 6.93 -1.84
CA LEU A 133 22.21 7.38 -3.18
C LEU A 133 21.30 8.51 -3.69
N LEU A 134 20.01 8.22 -3.84
CA LEU A 134 19.01 9.07 -4.48
C LEU A 134 17.78 9.13 -3.55
N GLY A 135 17.17 10.30 -3.43
CA GLY A 135 15.94 10.48 -2.65
C GLY A 135 14.75 10.81 -3.55
N THR A 136 13.87 11.69 -3.08
CA THR A 136 12.63 12.08 -3.77
C THR A 136 12.78 12.83 -5.09
N GLY A 137 13.98 13.28 -5.46
CA GLY A 137 14.23 14.10 -6.65
C GLY A 137 14.43 13.33 -7.97
N LEU A 138 14.18 12.03 -8.00
CA LEU A 138 14.39 11.22 -9.20
C LEU A 138 13.27 11.46 -10.23
N SER A 139 13.64 11.87 -11.45
CA SER A 139 12.70 12.14 -12.55
C SER A 139 12.99 11.36 -13.84
N SER A 140 14.06 10.56 -13.87
CA SER A 140 14.49 9.81 -15.07
C SER A 140 15.13 8.48 -14.73
N ALA A 141 15.34 7.64 -15.74
CA ALA A 141 15.99 6.33 -15.59
C ALA A 141 17.39 6.43 -14.98
N VAL A 142 17.65 5.63 -13.95
CA VAL A 142 18.98 5.53 -13.34
C VAL A 142 19.91 4.77 -14.28
N THR A 143 20.98 5.44 -14.70
CA THR A 143 21.95 4.93 -15.67
C THR A 143 23.39 5.15 -15.21
N GLY A 144 24.34 4.57 -15.93
CA GLY A 144 25.78 4.68 -15.65
C GLY A 144 26.15 4.19 -14.24
N ARG A 145 27.12 4.87 -13.61
CA ARG A 145 27.68 4.47 -12.30
C ARG A 145 26.63 4.26 -11.19
N TYR A 146 25.52 5.01 -11.21
CA TYR A 146 24.45 4.83 -10.21
C TYR A 146 23.67 3.53 -10.47
N GLY A 147 23.39 3.20 -11.74
CA GLY A 147 22.76 1.93 -12.09
C GLY A 147 23.64 0.74 -11.73
N GLU A 148 24.94 0.82 -12.05
CA GLU A 148 25.93 -0.23 -11.75
C GLU A 148 26.05 -0.52 -10.24
N VAL A 149 26.04 0.52 -9.39
CA VAL A 149 26.14 0.32 -7.95
C VAL A 149 24.83 -0.24 -7.37
N ILE A 150 23.66 0.21 -7.84
CA ILE A 150 22.36 -0.34 -7.44
C ILE A 150 22.27 -1.82 -7.81
N GLU A 151 22.68 -2.17 -9.02
CA GLU A 151 22.76 -3.55 -9.48
C GLU A 151 23.68 -4.38 -8.57
N SER A 152 24.86 -3.85 -8.24
CA SER A 152 25.79 -4.49 -7.30
C SER A 152 25.17 -4.68 -5.91
N MET A 153 24.43 -3.70 -5.38
CA MET A 153 23.75 -3.82 -4.08
C MET A 153 22.71 -4.95 -4.09
N ASN A 154 21.97 -5.09 -5.19
CA ASN A 154 20.95 -6.13 -5.36
C ASN A 154 21.57 -7.53 -5.56
N GLU A 155 22.78 -7.64 -6.14
CA GLU A 155 23.48 -8.92 -6.40
C GLU A 155 24.14 -9.53 -5.17
N VAL A 156 24.61 -8.73 -4.20
CA VAL A 156 25.47 -9.22 -3.10
C VAL A 156 24.73 -9.93 -1.95
N ASN A 157 23.42 -10.13 -2.08
CA ASN A 157 22.54 -10.81 -1.11
C ASN A 157 22.81 -10.39 0.36
N ARG A 158 22.89 -9.08 0.59
CA ARG A 158 23.01 -8.47 1.92
C ARG A 158 21.72 -7.72 2.26
N PRO A 159 21.34 -7.63 3.53
CA PRO A 159 20.25 -6.75 3.93
C PRO A 159 20.58 -5.30 3.56
N VAL A 160 19.59 -4.60 3.00
CA VAL A 160 19.73 -3.20 2.58
C VAL A 160 18.73 -2.34 3.33
N VAL A 161 19.22 -1.23 3.90
CA VAL A 161 18.38 -0.19 4.49
C VAL A 161 18.37 1.02 3.57
N ALA A 162 17.22 1.36 2.99
CA ALA A 162 17.06 2.57 2.19
C ALA A 162 16.76 3.78 3.07
N ILE A 163 17.45 4.87 2.79
CA ILE A 163 17.17 6.18 3.37
C ILE A 163 16.15 6.90 2.49
N ASP A 164 15.05 7.28 3.11
CA ASP A 164 13.91 8.00 2.58
C ASP A 164 13.02 7.22 1.61
N VAL A 165 13.59 6.81 0.48
CA VAL A 165 12.98 6.03 -0.60
C VAL A 165 14.08 5.17 -1.23
N PRO A 166 13.84 3.87 -1.57
CA PRO A 166 14.83 3.08 -2.30
C PRO A 166 15.29 3.78 -3.57
N SER A 167 16.59 3.95 -3.73
CA SER A 167 17.16 4.66 -4.87
C SER A 167 16.78 3.97 -6.17
N GLY A 168 16.32 4.76 -7.14
CA GLY A 168 15.76 4.27 -8.41
C GLY A 168 14.24 4.11 -8.41
N LEU A 169 13.58 4.23 -7.25
CA LEU A 169 12.13 4.26 -7.14
C LEU A 169 11.60 5.70 -7.23
N HIS A 170 10.59 5.93 -8.04
CA HIS A 170 9.92 7.23 -8.11
C HIS A 170 9.05 7.45 -6.86
N ALA A 171 9.31 8.52 -6.12
CA ALA A 171 8.70 8.78 -4.81
C ALA A 171 7.18 8.94 -4.84
N ASP A 172 6.58 9.38 -5.95
CA ASP A 172 5.13 9.58 -6.02
C ASP A 172 4.39 8.38 -6.58
N THR A 173 5.00 7.65 -7.52
CA THR A 173 4.31 6.61 -8.30
C THR A 173 4.74 5.20 -7.93
N GLY A 174 5.88 5.02 -7.24
CA GLY A 174 6.39 3.70 -6.91
C GLY A 174 6.86 2.89 -8.13
N THR A 175 7.06 3.56 -9.27
CA THR A 175 7.65 2.94 -10.46
C THR A 175 9.16 2.94 -10.33
N ALA A 176 9.82 1.82 -10.64
CA ALA A 176 11.27 1.79 -10.78
C ALA A 176 11.68 2.41 -12.13
N PHE A 177 12.55 3.40 -12.09
CA PHE A 177 13.10 4.03 -13.28
C PHE A 177 14.44 3.38 -13.63
N GLY A 178 14.37 2.28 -14.38
CA GLY A 178 15.54 1.45 -14.68
C GLY A 178 15.82 0.48 -13.53
N GLN A 179 16.99 0.61 -12.89
CA GLN A 179 17.36 -0.18 -11.71
C GLN A 179 16.90 0.54 -10.44
N ALA A 180 16.35 -0.22 -9.50
CA ALA A 180 15.99 0.27 -8.17
C ALA A 180 16.52 -0.66 -7.08
N VAL A 181 16.90 -0.08 -5.94
CA VAL A 181 17.38 -0.82 -4.77
C VAL A 181 16.24 -1.69 -4.21
N ARG A 182 16.56 -2.93 -3.87
CA ARG A 182 15.69 -3.85 -3.12
C ARG A 182 15.99 -3.73 -1.63
N ALA A 183 15.23 -2.90 -0.94
CA ALA A 183 15.41 -2.66 0.48
C ALA A 183 14.71 -3.75 1.32
N SER A 184 15.37 -4.15 2.42
CA SER A 184 14.74 -4.93 3.49
C SER A 184 14.00 -4.03 4.48
N LEU A 185 14.47 -2.78 4.61
CA LEU A 185 13.90 -1.73 5.46
C LEU A 185 14.07 -0.38 4.75
N THR A 186 13.04 0.43 4.71
CA THR A 186 13.10 1.84 4.30
C THR A 186 12.81 2.72 5.50
N VAL A 187 13.69 3.66 5.80
CA VAL A 187 13.49 4.66 6.86
C VAL A 187 13.14 5.98 6.20
N THR A 188 11.87 6.37 6.28
CA THR A 188 11.34 7.58 5.65
C THR A 188 11.04 8.67 6.67
N PHE A 189 11.03 9.93 6.23
CA PHE A 189 11.02 11.09 7.14
C PHE A 189 9.74 11.91 7.08
N GLY A 190 9.28 12.35 8.26
CA GLY A 190 8.15 13.27 8.41
C GLY A 190 6.80 12.61 8.08
N LEU A 191 6.54 12.39 6.80
CA LEU A 191 5.40 11.63 6.30
C LEU A 191 5.83 10.65 5.19
N PRO A 192 5.17 9.49 5.09
CA PRO A 192 5.43 8.53 4.02
C PRO A 192 5.13 9.10 2.64
N LYS A 193 5.94 8.71 1.65
CA LYS A 193 5.72 9.06 0.24
C LYS A 193 4.79 8.05 -0.42
N THR A 194 3.94 8.51 -1.33
CA THR A 194 2.95 7.66 -2.02
C THR A 194 3.58 6.46 -2.71
N GLY A 195 4.73 6.66 -3.37
CA GLY A 195 5.44 5.64 -4.11
C GLY A 195 5.95 4.47 -3.27
N LEU A 196 6.01 4.57 -1.93
CA LEU A 196 6.36 3.44 -1.07
C LEU A 196 5.23 2.41 -0.94
N TYR A 197 3.98 2.78 -1.28
CA TYR A 197 2.78 1.96 -1.07
C TYR A 197 2.08 1.56 -2.37
N GLN A 198 2.69 1.79 -3.53
CA GLN A 198 2.10 1.42 -4.82
C GLN A 198 3.15 0.94 -5.81
N ASN A 199 2.68 0.29 -6.88
CA ASN A 199 3.51 -0.29 -7.94
C ASN A 199 4.66 -1.14 -7.35
N GLN A 200 5.86 -1.04 -7.94
CA GLN A 200 7.03 -1.79 -7.48
C GLN A 200 7.53 -1.31 -6.12
N GLY A 201 7.09 -0.15 -5.64
CA GLY A 201 7.45 0.33 -4.31
C GLY A 201 7.03 -0.61 -3.19
N ILE A 202 5.90 -1.33 -3.36
CA ILE A 202 5.45 -2.35 -2.41
C ILE A 202 6.49 -3.47 -2.28
N ASP A 203 7.06 -3.89 -3.41
CA ASP A 203 8.01 -5.00 -3.47
C ASP A 203 9.44 -4.58 -3.11
N LEU A 204 9.78 -3.30 -3.29
CA LEU A 204 11.14 -2.78 -3.19
C LEU A 204 11.44 -2.05 -1.88
N SER A 205 10.42 -1.61 -1.13
CA SER A 205 10.63 -0.79 0.08
C SER A 205 10.88 -1.62 1.35
N GLY A 206 10.55 -2.92 1.34
CA GLY A 206 10.61 -3.76 2.54
C GLY A 206 9.71 -3.21 3.65
N ASN A 207 10.16 -3.36 4.91
CA ASN A 207 9.47 -2.71 6.04
C ASN A 207 9.65 -1.20 5.98
N ILE A 208 8.59 -0.42 6.23
CA ILE A 208 8.69 1.05 6.22
C ILE A 208 8.61 1.57 7.65
N ASN A 209 9.68 2.25 8.08
CA ASN A 209 9.75 2.94 9.37
C ASN A 209 9.70 4.45 9.15
N LEU A 210 8.77 5.12 9.82
CA LEU A 210 8.64 6.56 9.80
C LEU A 210 9.43 7.20 10.94
N VAL A 211 10.32 8.13 10.62
CA VAL A 211 11.09 8.92 11.58
C VAL A 211 10.54 10.35 11.62
N ASP A 212 10.25 10.83 12.82
CA ASP A 212 9.94 12.23 13.05
C ASP A 212 11.22 13.06 13.01
N ILE A 213 11.28 13.99 12.05
CA ILE A 213 12.40 14.94 11.90
C ILE A 213 12.06 16.32 12.51
N GLY A 214 10.96 16.41 13.24
CA GLY A 214 10.47 17.60 13.92
C GLY A 214 9.82 18.61 12.99
N ILE A 215 9.01 18.13 12.05
CA ILE A 215 8.10 18.99 11.27
C ILE A 215 6.94 19.38 12.19
N PRO A 216 6.66 20.68 12.38
CA PRO A 216 5.55 21.12 13.21
C PRO A 216 4.21 20.48 12.80
N PRO A 217 3.44 19.90 13.75
CA PRO A 217 2.15 19.26 13.43
C PRO A 217 1.17 20.17 12.69
N SER A 218 1.16 21.47 13.01
CA SER A 218 0.32 22.46 12.31
C SER A 218 0.61 22.56 10.82
N TYR A 219 1.84 22.29 10.37
CA TYR A 219 2.18 22.27 8.94
C TYR A 219 1.72 20.98 8.28
N VAL A 220 1.85 19.85 9.00
CA VAL A 220 1.31 18.54 8.57
C VAL A 220 -0.22 18.61 8.46
N ASP A 221 -0.91 19.26 9.39
CA ASP A 221 -2.36 19.40 9.36
C ASP A 221 -2.83 20.25 8.18
N ALA A 222 -2.10 21.33 7.88
CA ALA A 222 -2.37 22.22 6.76
C ALA A 222 -2.09 21.61 5.38
N ILE A 223 -1.29 20.53 5.27
CA ILE A 223 -1.03 19.89 3.97
C ILE A 223 -2.30 19.18 3.49
N GLN A 224 -2.72 19.51 2.27
CA GLN A 224 -3.84 18.85 1.60
C GLN A 224 -3.37 17.52 1.01
N SER A 225 -3.43 16.45 1.82
CA SER A 225 -3.30 15.08 1.34
C SER A 225 -4.67 14.40 1.36
N HIS A 226 -4.96 13.70 0.27
CA HIS A 226 -6.16 12.87 0.10
C HIS A 226 -5.84 11.37 0.19
N VAL A 227 -4.60 11.01 0.55
CA VAL A 227 -4.15 9.63 0.64
C VAL A 227 -3.68 9.35 2.06
N THR A 228 -4.10 8.22 2.61
CA THR A 228 -3.71 7.82 3.96
C THR A 228 -3.41 6.33 4.03
N VAL A 229 -2.44 5.95 4.88
CA VAL A 229 -2.23 4.55 5.23
C VAL A 229 -3.19 4.15 6.35
N ILE A 230 -3.84 3.01 6.15
CA ILE A 230 -4.60 2.29 7.19
C ILE A 230 -3.58 1.70 8.17
N THR A 231 -3.68 2.09 9.44
CA THR A 231 -2.77 1.62 10.51
C THR A 231 -3.50 0.72 11.49
N PRO A 232 -2.81 -0.19 12.20
CA PRO A 232 -3.42 -1.02 13.24
C PRO A 232 -4.19 -0.21 14.29
N GLN A 233 -3.65 0.94 14.71
CA GLN A 233 -4.29 1.84 15.67
C GLN A 233 -5.59 2.43 15.14
N TRP A 234 -5.63 2.76 13.84
CA TRP A 234 -6.87 3.24 13.22
C TRP A 234 -7.90 2.14 13.11
N VAL A 235 -7.51 0.94 12.67
CA VAL A 235 -8.40 -0.23 12.61
C VAL A 235 -8.99 -0.53 13.98
N GLN A 236 -8.17 -0.53 15.03
CA GLN A 236 -8.63 -0.72 16.41
C GLN A 236 -9.70 0.31 16.83
N GLY A 237 -9.54 1.57 16.40
CA GLY A 237 -10.53 2.63 16.65
C GLY A 237 -11.82 2.49 15.83
N CYS A 238 -11.79 1.75 14.72
CA CYS A 238 -12.94 1.53 13.84
C CYS A 238 -13.75 0.27 14.18
N LEU A 239 -13.20 -0.66 14.97
CA LEU A 239 -13.93 -1.88 15.35
C LEU A 239 -15.15 -1.53 16.21
N PRO A 240 -16.35 -2.07 15.89
CA PRO A 240 -17.55 -1.78 16.66
C PRO A 240 -17.46 -2.36 18.07
N ARG A 241 -18.06 -1.65 19.04
CA ARG A 241 -18.15 -2.13 20.42
C ARG A 241 -19.11 -3.32 20.52
N ARG A 242 -18.79 -4.28 21.39
CA ARG A 242 -19.64 -5.44 21.72
C ARG A 242 -20.26 -5.25 23.09
N GLU A 243 -21.54 -4.92 23.13
CA GLU A 243 -22.28 -4.76 24.39
C GLU A 243 -22.54 -6.11 25.05
N ARG A 244 -22.37 -6.18 26.37
CA ARG A 244 -22.61 -7.40 27.15
C ARG A 244 -24.08 -7.83 27.13
N SER A 245 -25.00 -6.87 27.03
CA SER A 245 -26.45 -7.08 26.90
C SER A 245 -26.90 -7.29 25.45
N GLY A 246 -25.99 -7.22 24.48
CA GLY A 246 -26.33 -7.33 23.07
C GLY A 246 -26.83 -8.73 22.70
N HIS A 247 -27.83 -8.79 21.83
CA HIS A 247 -28.36 -10.03 21.26
C HIS A 247 -28.05 -10.11 19.76
N LYS A 248 -28.44 -11.21 19.10
CA LYS A 248 -28.19 -11.41 17.66
C LYS A 248 -28.66 -10.23 16.78
N GLY A 249 -29.84 -9.67 17.04
CA GLY A 249 -30.32 -8.48 16.31
C GLY A 249 -29.51 -7.20 16.53
N THR A 250 -28.77 -7.05 17.64
CA THR A 250 -27.96 -5.86 17.94
C THR A 250 -26.81 -5.69 16.93
N TYR A 251 -26.36 -6.79 16.33
CA TYR A 251 -25.18 -6.85 15.48
C TYR A 251 -25.52 -7.05 14.00
N GLY A 252 -26.75 -6.73 13.64
CA GLY A 252 -27.26 -6.75 12.27
C GLY A 252 -27.43 -8.13 11.64
N HIS A 253 -28.08 -8.12 10.49
CA HIS A 253 -28.37 -9.27 9.64
C HIS A 253 -27.79 -9.05 8.25
N ALA A 254 -26.71 -9.77 7.93
CA ALA A 254 -26.09 -9.75 6.60
C ALA A 254 -26.78 -10.72 5.65
N GLY A 255 -27.10 -10.26 4.44
CA GLY A 255 -27.58 -11.09 3.34
C GLY A 255 -26.47 -11.35 2.32
N ILE A 256 -26.28 -12.59 1.89
CA ILE A 256 -25.30 -12.96 0.88
C ILE A 256 -26.03 -13.55 -0.32
N ILE A 257 -25.95 -12.90 -1.49
CA ILE A 257 -26.53 -13.39 -2.76
C ILE A 257 -25.38 -13.92 -3.60
N ALA A 258 -25.16 -15.23 -3.52
CA ALA A 258 -23.94 -15.86 -4.00
C ALA A 258 -24.13 -17.33 -4.36
N GLY A 259 -23.17 -17.86 -5.11
CA GLY A 259 -23.05 -19.27 -5.43
C GLY A 259 -23.83 -19.70 -6.68
N SER A 260 -23.32 -20.77 -7.26
CA SER A 260 -23.88 -21.51 -8.38
C SER A 260 -23.28 -22.92 -8.37
N VAL A 261 -23.70 -23.79 -9.27
CA VAL A 261 -23.00 -25.05 -9.49
C VAL A 261 -21.52 -24.81 -9.79
N GLY A 262 -20.65 -25.58 -9.13
CA GLY A 262 -19.20 -25.44 -9.19
C GLY A 262 -18.62 -24.28 -8.36
N LYS A 263 -19.45 -23.39 -7.79
CA LYS A 263 -18.99 -22.16 -7.11
C LYS A 263 -19.58 -21.97 -5.70
N THR A 264 -20.07 -23.02 -5.07
CA THR A 264 -20.63 -22.98 -3.69
C THR A 264 -19.60 -22.55 -2.64
N GLY A 265 -18.30 -22.81 -2.89
CA GLY A 265 -17.22 -22.34 -2.02
C GLY A 265 -17.17 -20.82 -1.87
N ALA A 266 -17.49 -20.06 -2.92
CA ALA A 266 -17.48 -18.60 -2.88
C ALA A 266 -18.56 -18.06 -1.93
N ALA A 267 -19.78 -18.59 -2.02
CA ALA A 267 -20.86 -18.25 -1.10
C ALA A 267 -20.54 -18.63 0.34
N ALA A 268 -19.96 -19.82 0.56
CA ALA A 268 -19.59 -20.28 1.89
C ALA A 268 -18.51 -19.38 2.55
N LEU A 269 -17.46 -19.02 1.82
CA LEU A 269 -16.40 -18.15 2.32
C LEU A 269 -16.92 -16.75 2.65
N ALA A 270 -17.74 -16.16 1.77
CA ALA A 270 -18.33 -14.84 2.01
C ALA A 270 -19.23 -14.83 3.27
N ALA A 271 -20.05 -15.87 3.44
CA ALA A 271 -20.93 -15.98 4.60
C ALA A 271 -20.16 -16.21 5.92
N GLN A 272 -19.14 -17.07 5.89
CA GLN A 272 -18.28 -17.28 7.06
C GLN A 272 -17.51 -16.02 7.44
N ALA A 273 -17.01 -15.25 6.46
CA ALA A 273 -16.35 -13.97 6.74
C ALA A 273 -17.27 -12.99 7.46
N ALA A 274 -18.54 -12.90 7.04
CA ALA A 274 -19.55 -12.06 7.70
C ALA A 274 -19.81 -12.50 9.16
N LEU A 275 -19.89 -13.80 9.44
CA LEU A 275 -19.97 -14.30 10.82
C LEU A 275 -18.71 -13.98 11.63
N ARG A 276 -17.54 -14.22 11.05
CA ARG A 276 -16.23 -14.05 11.73
C ARG A 276 -15.95 -12.60 12.12
N ILE A 277 -16.43 -11.63 11.35
CA ILE A 277 -16.30 -10.20 11.69
C ILE A 277 -17.36 -9.74 12.71
N GLY A 278 -18.31 -10.60 13.09
CA GLY A 278 -19.23 -10.39 14.21
C GLY A 278 -20.66 -10.01 13.83
N ALA A 279 -21.09 -10.23 12.57
CA ALA A 279 -22.50 -10.08 12.21
C ALA A 279 -23.38 -11.00 13.07
N GLY A 280 -24.51 -10.48 13.54
CA GLY A 280 -25.37 -11.21 14.46
C GLY A 280 -26.20 -12.31 13.80
N LEU A 281 -26.58 -12.10 12.54
CA LEU A 281 -27.24 -13.09 11.69
C LEU A 281 -26.64 -13.03 10.28
N VAL A 282 -26.54 -14.18 9.62
CA VAL A 282 -26.15 -14.28 8.21
C VAL A 282 -27.10 -15.22 7.50
N THR A 283 -27.61 -14.79 6.34
CA THR A 283 -28.37 -15.67 5.43
C THR A 283 -27.80 -15.64 4.03
N VAL A 284 -27.65 -16.82 3.41
CA VAL A 284 -27.23 -16.97 2.01
C VAL A 284 -28.45 -17.27 1.14
N ALA A 285 -28.71 -16.41 0.16
CA ALA A 285 -29.65 -16.67 -0.93
C ALA A 285 -28.89 -17.23 -2.14
N THR A 286 -29.30 -18.40 -2.63
CA THR A 286 -28.53 -19.18 -3.61
C THR A 286 -29.46 -20.03 -4.49
N PRO A 287 -29.02 -20.52 -5.67
CA PRO A 287 -29.83 -21.43 -6.49
C PRO A 287 -30.28 -22.67 -5.72
N SER A 288 -31.53 -23.09 -5.93
CA SER A 288 -32.14 -24.20 -5.17
C SER A 288 -31.32 -25.48 -5.20
N SER A 289 -30.71 -25.81 -6.34
CA SER A 289 -29.90 -27.03 -6.53
C SER A 289 -28.59 -27.07 -5.75
N VAL A 290 -28.12 -25.94 -5.20
CA VAL A 290 -26.88 -25.88 -4.41
C VAL A 290 -27.10 -25.59 -2.94
N ASN A 291 -28.35 -25.46 -2.52
CA ASN A 291 -28.73 -25.13 -1.15
C ASN A 291 -28.22 -26.18 -0.14
N ASP A 292 -28.50 -27.47 -0.38
CA ASP A 292 -28.13 -28.56 0.54
C ASP A 292 -26.61 -28.67 0.72
N ILE A 293 -25.84 -28.34 -0.32
CA ILE A 293 -24.37 -28.30 -0.26
C ILE A 293 -23.92 -27.20 0.70
N LEU A 294 -24.60 -26.06 0.70
CA LEU A 294 -24.30 -24.95 1.59
C LEU A 294 -24.75 -25.24 3.02
N GLU A 295 -25.89 -25.88 3.24
CA GLU A 295 -26.34 -26.35 4.55
C GLU A 295 -25.36 -27.37 5.16
N ALA A 296 -24.78 -28.24 4.33
CA ALA A 296 -23.73 -29.16 4.78
C ALA A 296 -22.41 -28.45 5.11
N LYS A 297 -22.08 -27.35 4.42
CA LYS A 297 -20.84 -26.57 4.63
C LYS A 297 -20.95 -25.54 5.77
N LEU A 298 -22.15 -25.08 6.08
CA LEU A 298 -22.39 -23.92 6.93
C LEU A 298 -23.39 -24.27 8.04
N LEU A 299 -22.88 -24.64 9.21
CA LEU A 299 -23.72 -25.04 10.34
C LEU A 299 -24.48 -23.86 10.98
N GLU A 300 -23.88 -22.67 10.98
CA GLU A 300 -24.42 -21.48 11.67
C GLU A 300 -25.19 -20.53 10.73
N VAL A 301 -24.90 -20.59 9.43
CA VAL A 301 -25.48 -19.67 8.44
C VAL A 301 -26.82 -20.22 7.99
N MET A 302 -27.85 -19.37 7.94
CA MET A 302 -29.12 -19.73 7.34
C MET A 302 -28.99 -19.72 5.81
N THR A 303 -29.66 -20.62 5.12
CA THR A 303 -29.73 -20.65 3.66
C THR A 303 -31.16 -20.38 3.20
N LEU A 304 -31.30 -19.85 1.99
CA LEU A 304 -32.59 -19.62 1.37
C LEU A 304 -32.54 -20.00 -0.12
N PRO A 305 -33.17 -21.13 -0.51
CA PRO A 305 -33.17 -21.56 -1.90
C PRO A 305 -34.01 -20.63 -2.77
N MET A 306 -33.43 -20.23 -3.90
CA MET A 306 -34.02 -19.30 -4.87
C MET A 306 -34.29 -19.98 -6.22
N PRO A 307 -35.25 -19.44 -7.02
CA PRO A 307 -35.45 -19.88 -8.39
C PRO A 307 -34.15 -19.87 -9.20
N GLU A 308 -34.00 -20.91 -10.02
CA GLU A 308 -32.78 -21.12 -10.79
C GLU A 308 -33.05 -21.38 -12.27
N THR A 309 -32.00 -21.21 -13.07
CA THR A 309 -31.97 -21.52 -14.51
C THR A 309 -31.72 -23.01 -14.71
N LYS A 310 -31.88 -23.52 -15.94
CA LYS A 310 -31.45 -24.89 -16.29
C LYS A 310 -29.93 -25.11 -16.09
N ALA A 311 -29.15 -24.04 -16.15
CA ALA A 311 -27.71 -24.07 -15.86
C ALA A 311 -27.40 -24.05 -14.35
N ARG A 312 -28.42 -24.10 -13.48
CA ARG A 312 -28.30 -24.11 -12.01
C ARG A 312 -27.59 -22.87 -11.47
N THR A 313 -28.01 -21.72 -11.99
CA THR A 313 -27.63 -20.36 -11.59
C THR A 313 -28.89 -19.59 -11.22
N LEU A 314 -28.81 -18.43 -10.55
CA LEU A 314 -30.02 -17.68 -10.20
C LEU A 314 -30.78 -17.23 -11.47
N SER A 315 -32.08 -17.48 -11.53
CA SER A 315 -32.94 -17.06 -12.65
C SER A 315 -33.64 -15.74 -12.36
N ARG A 316 -34.16 -15.09 -13.40
CA ARG A 316 -34.86 -13.81 -13.29
C ARG A 316 -36.14 -13.92 -12.47
N ALA A 317 -36.75 -15.11 -12.43
CA ALA A 317 -37.87 -15.43 -11.56
C ALA A 317 -37.56 -15.26 -10.05
N ALA A 318 -36.28 -15.19 -9.67
CA ALA A 318 -35.87 -14.92 -8.30
C ALA A 318 -36.01 -13.43 -7.88
N LEU A 319 -36.26 -12.50 -8.82
CA LEU A 319 -36.17 -11.06 -8.56
C LEU A 319 -37.02 -10.61 -7.37
N ASP A 320 -38.33 -10.88 -7.36
CA ASP A 320 -39.22 -10.42 -6.29
C ASP A 320 -38.87 -11.04 -4.94
N ARG A 321 -38.48 -12.33 -4.94
CA ARG A 321 -38.02 -13.03 -3.72
C ARG A 321 -36.70 -12.46 -3.21
N LEU A 322 -35.80 -12.05 -4.10
CA LEU A 322 -34.53 -11.42 -3.73
C LEU A 322 -34.73 -9.97 -3.26
N LEU A 323 -35.67 -9.22 -3.84
CA LEU A 323 -36.04 -7.90 -3.32
C LEU A 323 -36.62 -8.00 -1.90
N ALA A 324 -37.55 -8.95 -1.67
CA ALA A 324 -38.07 -9.23 -0.34
C ALA A 324 -36.99 -9.77 0.62
N PHE A 325 -36.06 -10.58 0.12
CA PHE A 325 -34.90 -11.01 0.88
C PHE A 325 -34.06 -9.81 1.31
N MET A 326 -33.64 -8.96 0.38
CA MET A 326 -32.84 -7.77 0.70
C MET A 326 -33.59 -6.92 1.72
N ALA A 327 -34.89 -6.69 1.55
CA ALA A 327 -35.77 -5.87 2.40
C ALA A 327 -35.58 -6.04 3.91
N THR A 328 -35.34 -7.27 4.38
CA THR A 328 -35.23 -7.57 5.81
C THR A 328 -33.77 -7.73 6.30
N ARG A 329 -32.78 -7.27 5.53
CA ARG A 329 -31.34 -7.32 5.86
C ARG A 329 -30.82 -5.90 6.02
N ASP A 330 -29.87 -5.74 6.94
CA ASP A 330 -29.20 -4.46 7.20
C ASP A 330 -28.17 -4.13 6.12
N ALA A 331 -27.50 -5.15 5.57
CA ALA A 331 -26.56 -5.02 4.47
C ALA A 331 -26.53 -6.29 3.62
N VAL A 332 -26.15 -6.15 2.34
CA VAL A 332 -26.08 -7.28 1.40
C VAL A 332 -24.77 -7.35 0.64
N ALA A 333 -24.28 -8.55 0.39
CA ALA A 333 -23.19 -8.81 -0.55
C ALA A 333 -23.72 -9.58 -1.75
N ILE A 334 -23.36 -9.19 -2.97
CA ILE A 334 -23.85 -9.79 -4.21
C ILE A 334 -22.67 -10.11 -5.10
N GLY A 335 -22.64 -11.32 -5.67
CA GLY A 335 -21.75 -11.63 -6.78
C GLY A 335 -20.82 -12.82 -6.64
N PRO A 336 -20.27 -13.17 -5.47
CA PRO A 336 -19.34 -14.30 -5.35
C PRO A 336 -19.92 -15.59 -5.92
N GLY A 337 -19.38 -16.00 -7.07
CA GLY A 337 -19.77 -17.24 -7.75
C GLY A 337 -21.19 -17.28 -8.33
N LEU A 338 -21.80 -16.16 -8.72
CA LEU A 338 -23.12 -16.17 -9.36
C LEU A 338 -23.12 -16.72 -10.80
N SER A 339 -21.96 -16.75 -11.45
CA SER A 339 -21.79 -16.98 -12.90
C SER A 339 -22.24 -15.80 -13.77
N THR A 340 -21.87 -15.84 -15.04
CA THR A 340 -22.23 -14.84 -16.05
C THR A 340 -23.30 -15.36 -17.03
N HIS A 341 -24.11 -16.33 -16.61
CA HIS A 341 -25.26 -16.78 -17.40
C HIS A 341 -26.20 -15.59 -17.69
N HIS A 342 -26.69 -15.46 -18.93
CA HIS A 342 -27.41 -14.27 -19.40
C HIS A 342 -28.56 -13.86 -18.47
N GLU A 343 -29.39 -14.81 -18.04
CA GLU A 343 -30.52 -14.55 -17.15
C GLU A 343 -30.09 -14.10 -15.74
N THR A 344 -28.95 -14.62 -15.26
CA THR A 344 -28.37 -14.22 -13.98
C THR A 344 -27.78 -12.81 -14.06
N VAL A 345 -27.16 -12.45 -15.19
CA VAL A 345 -26.67 -11.10 -15.46
C VAL A 345 -27.84 -10.10 -15.47
N GLU A 346 -28.94 -10.42 -16.16
CA GLU A 346 -30.15 -9.59 -16.15
C GLU A 346 -30.72 -9.40 -14.74
N LEU A 347 -30.78 -10.48 -13.96
CA LEU A 347 -31.22 -10.45 -12.56
C LEU A 347 -30.34 -9.51 -11.73
N VAL A 348 -29.01 -9.65 -11.80
CA VAL A 348 -28.09 -8.81 -11.04
C VAL A 348 -28.26 -7.34 -11.40
N GLN A 349 -28.33 -7.01 -12.69
CA GLN A 349 -28.55 -5.64 -13.14
C GLN A 349 -29.88 -5.06 -12.60
N ALA A 350 -30.94 -5.87 -12.61
CA ALA A 350 -32.24 -5.49 -12.08
C ALA A 350 -32.23 -5.29 -10.55
N LEU A 351 -31.45 -6.10 -9.81
CA LEU A 351 -31.24 -5.96 -8.38
C LEU A 351 -30.43 -4.71 -8.06
N THR A 352 -29.30 -4.50 -8.74
CA THR A 352 -28.43 -3.34 -8.53
C THR A 352 -29.18 -2.02 -8.72
N ALA A 353 -30.01 -1.93 -9.77
CA ALA A 353 -30.86 -0.76 -10.02
C ALA A 353 -31.89 -0.47 -8.92
N ARG A 354 -32.15 -1.43 -8.03
CA ARG A 354 -33.13 -1.35 -6.94
C ARG A 354 -32.48 -1.47 -5.56
N LEU A 355 -31.17 -1.32 -5.46
CA LEU A 355 -30.47 -1.31 -4.17
C LEU A 355 -30.83 -0.05 -3.38
N ASP A 356 -31.35 -0.28 -2.18
CA ASP A 356 -31.84 0.72 -1.24
C ASP A 356 -31.17 0.65 0.14
N ARG A 357 -30.15 -0.20 0.29
CA ARG A 357 -29.42 -0.48 1.53
C ARG A 357 -27.92 -0.63 1.27
N PRO A 358 -27.07 -0.58 2.31
CA PRO A 358 -25.64 -0.84 2.16
C PRO A 358 -25.39 -2.15 1.42
N ALA A 359 -24.60 -2.09 0.36
CA ALA A 359 -24.34 -3.22 -0.51
C ALA A 359 -22.86 -3.32 -0.88
N VAL A 360 -22.35 -4.56 -0.94
CA VAL A 360 -21.04 -4.90 -1.49
C VAL A 360 -21.27 -5.68 -2.79
N LEU A 361 -20.71 -5.21 -3.90
CA LEU A 361 -20.76 -5.89 -5.19
C LEU A 361 -19.37 -6.41 -5.53
N ASP A 362 -19.28 -7.71 -5.78
CA ASP A 362 -18.00 -8.40 -5.99
C ASP A 362 -18.09 -9.36 -7.19
N ALA A 363 -16.95 -9.75 -7.75
CA ALA A 363 -16.82 -10.85 -8.69
C ALA A 363 -17.86 -10.83 -9.85
N ASP A 364 -18.71 -11.86 -9.94
CA ASP A 364 -19.68 -12.01 -11.04
C ASP A 364 -20.76 -10.90 -11.03
N ALA A 365 -20.98 -10.21 -9.91
CA ALA A 365 -21.83 -9.02 -9.91
C ALA A 365 -21.18 -7.84 -10.64
N LEU A 366 -19.86 -7.68 -10.52
CA LEU A 366 -19.11 -6.68 -11.28
C LEU A 366 -19.08 -7.06 -12.76
N ASN A 367 -18.82 -8.34 -13.07
CA ASN A 367 -18.85 -8.81 -14.46
C ASN A 367 -20.22 -8.56 -15.11
N ALA A 368 -21.32 -8.77 -14.38
CA ALA A 368 -22.67 -8.49 -14.85
C ALA A 368 -22.93 -6.99 -15.15
N LEU A 369 -22.13 -6.08 -14.60
CA LEU A 369 -22.25 -4.62 -14.83
C LEU A 369 -21.32 -4.11 -15.94
N THR A 370 -20.52 -4.97 -16.56
CA THR A 370 -19.67 -4.62 -17.72
C THR A 370 -20.52 -3.96 -18.82
N GLY A 371 -20.11 -2.77 -19.27
CA GLY A 371 -20.87 -1.97 -20.26
C GLY A 371 -22.18 -1.36 -19.75
N ARG A 372 -22.58 -1.61 -18.49
CA ARG A 372 -23.78 -1.05 -17.85
C ARG A 372 -23.48 -0.45 -16.46
N THR A 373 -22.26 0.03 -16.26
CA THR A 373 -21.83 0.60 -14.98
C THR A 373 -22.69 1.79 -14.55
N ALA A 374 -23.43 2.45 -15.47
CA ALA A 374 -24.26 3.63 -15.17
C ALA A 374 -25.33 3.32 -14.12
N ILE A 375 -25.73 2.05 -14.01
CA ILE A 375 -26.66 1.57 -12.98
C ILE A 375 -26.12 1.86 -11.56
N LEU A 376 -24.80 1.83 -11.35
CA LEU A 376 -24.20 2.09 -10.05
C LEU A 376 -24.50 3.52 -9.54
N ALA A 377 -24.53 4.50 -10.45
CA ALA A 377 -24.82 5.90 -10.10
C ALA A 377 -26.30 6.14 -9.72
N SER A 378 -27.19 5.20 -10.05
CA SER A 378 -28.61 5.27 -9.68
C SER A 378 -28.94 4.60 -8.34
N CYS A 379 -27.96 3.97 -7.68
CA CYS A 379 -28.18 3.34 -6.38
C CYS A 379 -28.54 4.39 -5.33
N LYS A 380 -29.61 4.15 -4.55
CA LYS A 380 -30.05 5.09 -3.50
C LYS A 380 -29.02 5.20 -2.37
N THR A 381 -28.37 4.09 -2.06
CA THR A 381 -27.25 4.01 -1.12
C THR A 381 -25.98 3.71 -1.91
N PRO A 382 -24.92 4.53 -1.80
CA PRO A 382 -23.63 4.29 -2.45
C PRO A 382 -23.11 2.87 -2.17
N PRO A 383 -22.97 2.01 -3.20
CA PRO A 383 -22.46 0.67 -2.99
C PRO A 383 -20.94 0.69 -2.78
N ILE A 384 -20.42 -0.39 -2.19
CA ILE A 384 -19.00 -0.72 -2.18
C ILE A 384 -18.76 -1.73 -3.30
N ILE A 385 -17.72 -1.53 -4.10
CA ILE A 385 -17.25 -2.50 -5.08
C ILE A 385 -15.81 -2.95 -4.76
N THR A 386 -15.50 -4.20 -5.08
CA THR A 386 -14.19 -4.82 -4.75
C THR A 386 -13.46 -5.37 -5.99
N PRO A 387 -13.30 -4.60 -7.08
CA PRO A 387 -12.72 -5.11 -8.31
C PRO A 387 -11.23 -5.40 -8.16
N HIS A 388 -10.79 -6.59 -8.59
CA HIS A 388 -9.38 -6.76 -8.94
C HIS A 388 -9.06 -5.95 -10.23
N PRO A 389 -7.77 -5.70 -10.57
CA PRO A 389 -7.42 -4.83 -11.71
C PRO A 389 -8.03 -5.24 -13.06
N GLY A 390 -8.28 -6.54 -13.26
CA GLY A 390 -8.91 -7.06 -14.46
C GLY A 390 -10.43 -6.90 -14.47
N GLU A 391 -11.10 -6.94 -13.32
CA GLU A 391 -12.51 -6.56 -13.21
C GLU A 391 -12.67 -5.06 -13.46
N MET A 392 -11.84 -4.23 -12.82
CA MET A 392 -11.88 -2.78 -13.04
C MET A 392 -11.66 -2.44 -14.52
N ALA A 393 -10.71 -3.10 -15.19
CA ALA A 393 -10.48 -2.92 -16.62
C ALA A 393 -11.68 -3.32 -17.50
N ARG A 394 -12.57 -4.22 -17.04
CA ARG A 394 -13.83 -4.53 -17.74
C ARG A 394 -14.91 -3.48 -17.45
N LEU A 395 -14.91 -2.90 -16.25
CA LEU A 395 -15.86 -1.86 -15.86
C LEU A 395 -15.59 -0.51 -16.57
N GLU A 396 -14.32 -0.22 -16.87
CA GLU A 396 -13.89 0.97 -17.61
C GLU A 396 -13.55 0.62 -19.08
N ALA A 397 -14.37 1.10 -20.01
CA ALA A 397 -14.30 0.70 -21.42
C ALA A 397 -12.94 0.94 -22.11
N GLU A 398 -12.19 1.96 -21.68
CA GLU A 398 -10.89 2.33 -22.26
C GLU A 398 -9.68 1.82 -21.44
N ALA A 399 -9.94 1.09 -20.35
CA ALA A 399 -8.90 0.63 -19.45
C ALA A 399 -8.41 -0.78 -19.79
N THR A 400 -7.16 -1.05 -19.42
CA THR A 400 -6.55 -2.39 -19.40
C THR A 400 -6.08 -2.68 -17.98
N SER A 401 -5.89 -3.95 -17.64
CA SER A 401 -5.31 -4.32 -16.32
C SER A 401 -3.97 -3.62 -16.07
N GLN A 402 -3.19 -3.38 -17.13
CA GLN A 402 -1.91 -2.68 -17.08
C GLN A 402 -2.09 -1.19 -16.76
N THR A 403 -3.04 -0.50 -17.40
CA THR A 403 -3.29 0.92 -17.13
C THR A 403 -3.89 1.13 -15.74
N VAL A 404 -4.79 0.24 -15.30
CA VAL A 404 -5.34 0.25 -13.93
C VAL A 404 -4.22 0.04 -12.90
N ASN A 405 -3.34 -0.94 -13.10
CA ASN A 405 -2.23 -1.18 -12.18
C ASN A 405 -1.27 0.00 -12.10
N ARG A 406 -0.99 0.67 -13.22
CA ARG A 406 -0.08 1.82 -13.26
C ARG A 406 -0.55 3.00 -12.40
N ASP A 407 -1.87 3.22 -12.33
CA ASP A 407 -2.50 4.30 -11.56
C ASP A 407 -3.71 3.79 -10.77
N ARG A 408 -3.48 2.92 -9.78
CA ARG A 408 -4.58 2.32 -8.99
C ARG A 408 -5.37 3.38 -8.22
N ILE A 409 -4.67 4.29 -7.54
CA ILE A 409 -5.29 5.33 -6.71
C ILE A 409 -6.10 6.29 -7.58
N GLY A 410 -5.54 6.78 -8.68
CA GLY A 410 -6.23 7.70 -9.57
C GLY A 410 -7.42 7.04 -10.26
N THR A 411 -7.27 5.81 -10.75
CA THR A 411 -8.37 5.03 -11.36
C THR A 411 -9.51 4.83 -10.37
N ALA A 412 -9.24 4.28 -9.19
CA ALA A 412 -10.25 4.07 -8.16
C ALA A 412 -10.93 5.38 -7.74
N THR A 413 -10.16 6.47 -7.58
CA THR A 413 -10.70 7.77 -7.18
C THR A 413 -11.62 8.37 -8.24
N ARG A 414 -11.22 8.31 -9.53
CA ARG A 414 -12.05 8.81 -10.64
C ARG A 414 -13.33 7.99 -10.73
N PHE A 415 -13.23 6.67 -10.76
CA PHE A 415 -14.36 5.77 -10.87
C PHE A 415 -15.36 5.96 -9.71
N ALA A 416 -14.86 6.03 -8.47
CA ALA A 416 -15.66 6.29 -7.27
C ALA A 416 -16.43 7.62 -7.34
N ARG A 417 -15.75 8.70 -7.75
CA ARG A 417 -16.35 10.04 -7.84
C ARG A 417 -17.39 10.14 -8.94
N GLU A 418 -17.09 9.63 -10.12
CA GLU A 418 -18.00 9.68 -11.27
C GLU A 418 -19.29 8.89 -11.04
N ARG A 419 -19.21 7.82 -10.22
CA ARG A 419 -20.34 6.91 -9.98
C ARG A 419 -20.95 7.00 -8.59
N GLY A 420 -20.44 7.87 -7.71
CA GLY A 420 -20.96 8.05 -6.36
C GLY A 420 -20.93 6.78 -5.51
N LEU A 421 -19.79 6.07 -5.51
CA LEU A 421 -19.62 4.77 -4.84
C LEU A 421 -18.26 4.66 -4.14
N PHE A 422 -18.03 3.55 -3.44
CA PHE A 422 -16.73 3.22 -2.84
C PHE A 422 -16.04 2.09 -3.62
N VAL A 423 -14.75 2.24 -3.87
CA VAL A 423 -13.89 1.19 -4.47
C VAL A 423 -12.89 0.75 -3.41
N ILE A 424 -12.78 -0.56 -3.17
CA ILE A 424 -11.81 -1.16 -2.24
C ILE A 424 -10.81 -2.01 -3.00
#